data_AF-A0A1D8B0D8-F1
#
_entry.id   AF-A0A1D8B0D8-F1
#
_cell.length_a   1.000
_cell.length_b   1.000
_cell.length_c   1.000
_cell.angle_alpha   90.00
_cell.angle_beta   90.00
_cell.angle_gamma   90.00
#
_symmetry.space_group_name_H-M   'P 1'
#
loop_
_entity.id
_entity.type
_entity.pdbx_description
1 polymer ?
#
loop_
_entity_poly.entity_id
_entity_poly.type
_entity_poly.pdbx_seq_one_letter_code
_entity_poly.pdbx_strand_id
1 'polypeptide(L)'
;MSEKKPPAKRRWYNNMADAYRVSARSYPWIPWVLVGAAISVIGLFLIIAALLHLNWIAWLFVGLLAALTTDMAILSFLVPRALYSQIEDTPGSSKAVLQQIKRGWIIPEEPVAVTREQDLVWRIVGRPGVVLISEGPSSRVRPLLNAEAKRVTRILQNVPVHQIQVGKDEGQVALAKLQAAINKLKNALTSEEVPQVSSRLAALKANNPPIPKGIDPQRARPNRRALRGK
;
A
#
# COMPACT_ATOMS: atom_id res chain seq x y z
N MET A 1 16.15 -0.24 25.57
CA MET A 1 15.02 -0.64 24.70
C MET A 1 13.82 0.17 25.12
N SER A 2 13.35 1.11 24.27
CA SER A 2 12.17 1.91 24.60
C SER A 2 10.94 1.03 24.47
N GLU A 3 10.25 0.82 25.58
CA GLU A 3 9.02 0.06 25.68
C GLU A 3 7.94 0.78 24.86
N LYS A 4 7.64 0.26 23.66
CA LYS A 4 6.60 0.80 22.79
C LYS A 4 5.25 0.49 23.45
N LYS A 5 4.75 1.43 24.27
CA LYS A 5 3.37 1.39 24.77
C LYS A 5 2.42 1.21 23.57
N PRO A 6 1.46 0.27 23.62
CA PRO A 6 0.51 0.11 22.54
C PRO A 6 -0.22 1.45 22.34
N PRO A 7 -0.45 1.87 21.08
CA PRO A 7 -1.12 3.14 20.82
C PRO A 7 -2.49 3.12 21.52
N ALA A 8 -2.78 4.15 22.31
CA ALA A 8 -4.07 4.31 22.96
C ALA A 8 -5.19 4.15 21.92
N LYS A 9 -6.24 3.38 22.26
CA LYS A 9 -7.41 3.19 21.38
C LYS A 9 -7.98 4.56 21.01
N ARG A 10 -7.76 4.98 19.76
CA ARG A 10 -8.33 6.21 19.22
C ARG A 10 -9.85 6.05 19.17
N ARG A 11 -10.56 7.06 19.68
CA ARG A 11 -12.01 7.13 19.66
C ARG A 11 -12.51 7.32 18.21
N TRP A 12 -13.67 6.76 17.89
CA TRP A 12 -14.21 6.70 16.52
C TRP A 12 -14.36 8.08 15.86
N TYR A 13 -14.77 9.10 16.62
CA TYR A 13 -14.94 10.47 16.13
C TYR A 13 -13.63 11.14 15.72
N ASN A 14 -12.49 10.79 16.35
CA ASN A 14 -11.19 11.31 15.94
C ASN A 14 -10.77 10.76 14.58
N ASN A 15 -11.09 9.49 14.30
CA ASN A 15 -10.82 8.88 13.01
C ASN A 15 -11.67 9.55 11.91
N MET A 16 -12.90 9.97 12.22
CA MET A 16 -13.76 10.72 11.30
C MET A 16 -13.27 12.14 11.05
N ALA A 17 -12.85 12.85 12.10
CA ALA A 17 -12.29 14.19 11.95
C ALA A 17 -10.99 14.16 11.12
N ASP A 18 -10.13 13.16 11.34
CA ASP A 18 -8.92 12.94 10.55
C ASP A 18 -9.27 12.59 9.09
N ALA A 19 -10.24 11.70 8.86
CA ALA A 19 -10.72 11.35 7.52
C ALA A 19 -11.25 12.56 6.75
N TYR A 20 -12.05 13.41 7.39
CA TYR A 20 -12.52 14.66 6.79
C TYR A 20 -11.37 15.61 6.49
N ARG A 21 -10.46 15.84 7.44
CA ARG A 21 -9.30 16.74 7.26
C ARG A 21 -8.38 16.29 6.12
N VAL A 22 -8.09 14.99 6.04
CA VAL A 22 -7.27 14.41 4.97
C VAL A 22 -7.95 14.58 3.61
N SER A 23 -9.25 14.30 3.56
CA SER A 23 -10.01 14.39 2.32
C SER A 23 -10.16 15.84 1.85
N ALA A 24 -10.49 16.77 2.76
CA ALA A 24 -10.63 18.19 2.45
C ALA A 24 -9.32 18.86 1.99
N ARG A 25 -8.16 18.38 2.49
CA ARG A 25 -6.85 18.81 1.97
C ARG A 25 -6.60 18.39 0.53
N SER A 26 -7.13 17.24 0.13
CA SER A 26 -6.92 16.68 -1.20
C SER A 26 -8.01 17.15 -2.19
N TYR A 27 -9.21 17.43 -1.69
CA TYR A 27 -10.39 17.79 -2.47
C TYR A 27 -11.13 18.98 -1.82
N PRO A 28 -10.87 20.22 -2.26
CA PRO A 28 -11.49 21.41 -1.70
C PRO A 28 -13.02 21.47 -1.85
N TRP A 29 -13.58 20.71 -2.81
CA TRP A 29 -15.02 20.66 -3.11
C TRP A 29 -15.80 19.68 -2.23
N ILE A 30 -15.14 18.82 -1.44
CA ILE A 30 -15.81 17.82 -0.59
C ILE A 30 -16.86 18.43 0.34
N PRO A 31 -16.63 19.56 1.03
CA PRO A 31 -17.63 20.12 1.93
C PRO A 31 -18.96 20.39 1.21
N TRP A 32 -18.90 20.88 -0.02
CA TRP A 32 -20.09 21.13 -0.85
C TRP A 32 -20.81 19.84 -1.25
N VAL A 33 -20.05 18.79 -1.55
CA VAL A 33 -20.63 17.47 -1.88
C VAL A 33 -21.29 16.83 -0.67
N LEU A 34 -20.70 16.94 0.52
CA LEU A 34 -21.31 16.42 1.75
C LEU A 34 -22.61 17.17 2.10
N VAL A 35 -22.56 18.51 2.07
CA VAL A 35 -23.77 19.33 2.29
C VAL A 35 -24.84 19.03 1.24
N GLY A 36 -24.46 18.94 -0.03
CA GLY A 36 -25.37 18.61 -1.13
C GLY A 36 -25.96 17.20 -0.99
N ALA A 37 -25.16 16.20 -0.63
CA ALA A 37 -25.61 14.83 -0.41
C ALA A 37 -26.56 14.74 0.78
N ALA A 38 -26.23 15.38 1.91
CA ALA A 38 -27.09 15.40 3.08
C ALA A 38 -28.46 16.03 2.79
N ILE A 39 -28.49 17.19 2.12
CA ILE A 39 -29.74 17.85 1.72
C ILE A 39 -30.54 16.96 0.76
N SER A 40 -29.88 16.35 -0.23
CA SER A 40 -30.53 15.49 -1.21
C SER A 40 -31.17 14.26 -0.57
N VAL A 41 -30.46 13.59 0.35
CA VAL A 41 -30.97 12.41 1.07
C VAL A 41 -32.12 12.81 1.99
N ILE A 42 -31.99 13.87 2.79
CA ILE A 42 -33.08 14.34 3.65
C ILE A 42 -34.31 14.71 2.81
N GLY A 43 -34.12 15.47 1.74
CA GLY A 43 -35.19 15.83 0.82
C GLY A 43 -35.90 14.62 0.22
N LEU A 44 -35.15 13.59 -0.19
CA LEU A 44 -35.71 12.35 -0.70
C LEU A 44 -36.63 11.65 0.33
N PHE A 45 -36.18 11.52 1.57
CA PHE A 45 -36.98 10.89 2.63
C PHE A 45 -38.24 11.71 2.98
N LEU A 46 -38.17 13.05 2.91
CA LEU A 46 -39.34 13.92 3.10
C LEU A 46 -40.33 13.82 1.94
N ILE A 47 -39.84 13.74 0.69
CA ILE A 47 -40.68 13.52 -0.49
C ILE A 47 -41.41 12.17 -0.37
N ILE A 48 -40.69 11.10 0.02
CA ILE A 48 -41.29 9.78 0.26
C ILE A 48 -42.38 9.85 1.34
N ALA A 49 -42.10 10.55 2.45
CA ALA A 49 -43.08 10.73 3.51
C ALA A 49 -44.34 11.48 3.03
N ALA A 50 -44.17 12.51 2.21
CA ALA A 50 -45.27 13.29 1.65
C ALA A 50 -46.12 12.46 0.67
N LEU A 51 -45.49 11.68 -0.22
CA LEU A 51 -46.20 10.84 -1.20
C LEU A 51 -47.00 9.70 -0.54
N LEU A 52 -46.48 9.16 0.57
CA LEU A 52 -47.10 8.03 1.28
C LEU A 52 -47.98 8.46 2.45
N HIS A 53 -48.19 9.76 2.65
CA HIS A 53 -48.92 10.35 3.79
C HIS A 53 -48.43 9.85 5.16
N LEU A 54 -47.11 9.67 5.31
CA LEU A 54 -46.48 9.20 6.53
C LEU A 54 -46.13 10.37 7.46
N ASN A 55 -45.82 10.05 8.73
CA ASN A 55 -45.38 11.06 9.69
C ASN A 55 -44.04 11.68 9.27
N TRP A 56 -44.07 12.93 8.81
CA TRP A 56 -42.90 13.67 8.34
C TRP A 56 -41.80 13.80 9.40
N ILE A 57 -42.14 13.87 10.69
CA ILE A 57 -41.16 13.99 11.78
C ILE A 57 -40.34 12.71 11.92
N ALA A 58 -41.01 11.55 11.85
CA ALA A 58 -40.34 10.26 11.92
C ALA A 58 -39.41 10.06 10.71
N TRP A 59 -39.87 10.43 9.51
CA TRP A 59 -39.09 10.33 8.29
C TRP A 59 -37.95 11.34 8.20
N LEU A 60 -38.09 12.53 8.80
CA LEU A 60 -37.01 13.49 8.95
C LEU A 60 -35.86 12.89 9.79
N PHE A 61 -36.19 12.22 10.91
CA PHE A 61 -35.19 11.58 11.75
C PHE A 61 -34.45 10.44 11.02
N VAL A 62 -35.19 9.60 10.29
CA VAL A 62 -34.59 8.55 9.45
C VAL A 62 -33.73 9.15 8.34
N GLY A 63 -34.21 10.21 7.68
CA GLY A 63 -33.47 10.93 6.64
C GLY A 63 -32.16 11.53 7.15
N LEU A 64 -32.15 12.05 8.38
CA LEU A 64 -30.95 12.58 9.02
C LEU A 64 -29.90 11.49 9.28
N LEU A 65 -30.33 10.33 9.80
CA LEU A 65 -29.44 9.18 10.00
C LEU A 65 -28.92 8.63 8.66
N ALA A 66 -29.78 8.57 7.64
CA ALA A 66 -29.41 8.14 6.30
C ALA A 66 -28.41 9.11 5.64
N ALA A 67 -28.59 10.43 5.81
CA ALA A 67 -27.67 11.45 5.33
C ALA A 67 -26.30 11.31 5.99
N LEU A 68 -26.24 11.17 7.31
CA LEU A 68 -24.99 10.95 8.04
C LEU A 68 -24.27 9.68 7.55
N THR A 69 -25.02 8.59 7.36
CA THR A 69 -24.47 7.32 6.85
C THR A 69 -23.93 7.46 5.43
N THR A 70 -24.62 8.23 4.59
CA THR A 70 -24.21 8.52 3.21
C THR A 70 -22.91 9.32 3.18
N ASP A 71 -22.79 10.37 4.00
CA ASP A 71 -21.57 11.17 4.11
C ASP A 71 -20.39 10.34 4.62
N MET A 72 -20.62 9.48 5.62
CA MET A 72 -19.62 8.54 6.09
C MET A 72 -19.17 7.56 4.99
N ALA A 73 -20.09 7.08 4.16
CA ALA A 73 -19.78 6.21 3.03
C ALA A 73 -18.93 6.95 1.98
N ILE A 74 -19.33 8.16 1.59
CA ILE A 74 -18.58 9.01 0.65
C ILE A 74 -17.15 9.23 1.14
N LEU A 75 -16.97 9.66 2.40
CA LEU A 75 -15.64 9.85 2.99
C LEU A 75 -14.84 8.55 3.00
N SER A 76 -15.46 7.42 3.37
CA SER A 76 -14.78 6.11 3.40
C SER A 76 -14.25 5.70 2.02
N PHE A 77 -14.94 6.06 0.94
CA PHE A 77 -14.48 5.79 -0.43
C PHE A 77 -13.42 6.77 -0.92
N LEU A 78 -13.41 8.03 -0.45
CA LEU A 78 -12.46 9.06 -0.90
C LEU A 78 -11.14 9.06 -0.14
N VAL A 79 -11.15 8.75 1.15
CA VAL A 79 -9.96 8.80 2.03
C VAL A 79 -8.77 8.01 1.48
N PRO A 80 -8.93 6.76 0.99
CA PRO A 80 -7.77 6.00 0.48
C PRO A 80 -7.06 6.71 -0.68
N ARG A 81 -7.84 7.26 -1.62
CA ARG A 81 -7.29 7.97 -2.79
C ARG A 81 -6.56 9.25 -2.38
N ALA A 82 -7.15 10.01 -1.47
CA ALA A 82 -6.57 11.23 -0.90
C ALA A 82 -5.24 10.97 -0.15
N LEU A 83 -5.18 9.86 0.60
CA LEU A 83 -3.96 9.47 1.30
C LEU A 83 -2.85 9.09 0.31
N TYR A 84 -3.17 8.32 -0.73
CA TYR A 84 -2.15 7.90 -1.69
C TYR A 84 -1.61 9.06 -2.51
N SER A 85 -2.45 10.01 -2.93
CA SER A 85 -1.96 11.18 -3.68
C SER A 85 -1.00 12.06 -2.89
N GLN A 86 -1.05 12.02 -1.55
CA GLN A 86 -0.10 12.75 -0.70
C GLN A 86 1.23 12.01 -0.52
N ILE A 87 1.23 10.68 -0.64
CA ILE A 87 2.41 9.84 -0.39
C ILE A 87 3.14 9.49 -1.70
N GLU A 88 2.49 9.63 -2.86
CA GLU A 88 3.01 9.25 -4.18
C GLU A 88 4.33 9.92 -4.57
N ASP A 89 4.65 11.09 -4.01
CA ASP A 89 5.93 11.78 -4.25
C ASP A 89 7.04 11.43 -3.24
N THR A 90 6.76 10.53 -2.28
CA THR A 90 7.72 10.08 -1.28
C THR A 90 8.30 8.71 -1.67
N PRO A 91 9.63 8.57 -1.79
CA PRO A 91 10.27 7.29 -2.06
C PRO A 91 9.89 6.22 -1.02
N GLY A 92 9.46 5.05 -1.49
CA GLY A 92 8.97 3.94 -0.66
C GLY A 92 7.45 3.95 -0.45
N SER A 93 6.72 4.82 -1.15
CA SER A 93 5.26 4.92 -1.10
C SER A 93 4.55 3.62 -1.49
N SER A 94 5.14 2.87 -2.43
CA SER A 94 4.63 1.58 -2.90
C SER A 94 4.50 0.56 -1.76
N LYS A 95 5.42 0.56 -0.79
CA LYS A 95 5.36 -0.33 0.40
C LYS A 95 4.11 -0.09 1.24
N ALA A 96 3.72 1.17 1.43
CA ALA A 96 2.55 1.52 2.23
C ALA A 96 1.26 0.97 1.62
N VAL A 97 1.17 0.92 0.29
CA VAL A 97 0.06 0.29 -0.42
C VAL A 97 0.14 -1.23 -0.31
N LEU A 98 1.33 -1.81 -0.49
CA LEU A 98 1.54 -3.25 -0.41
C LEU A 98 1.13 -3.81 0.95
N GLN A 99 1.47 -3.12 2.05
CA GLN A 99 1.09 -3.53 3.41
C GLN A 99 -0.43 -3.55 3.65
N GLN A 100 -1.20 -2.85 2.83
CA GLN A 100 -2.67 -2.83 2.92
C GLN A 100 -3.31 -3.95 2.10
N ILE A 101 -2.54 -4.65 1.26
CA ILE A 101 -3.04 -5.82 0.53
C ILE A 101 -3.36 -6.93 1.55
N LYS A 102 -4.53 -7.54 1.36
CA LYS A 102 -5.08 -8.57 2.25
C LYS A 102 -4.29 -9.89 2.15
N ARG A 103 -4.79 -10.90 2.86
CA ARG A 103 -4.27 -12.27 2.96
C ARG A 103 -3.94 -12.90 1.60
N GLY A 104 -2.99 -13.83 1.61
CA GLY A 104 -2.60 -14.62 0.43
C GLY A 104 -1.42 -14.04 -0.37
N TRP A 105 -0.80 -12.97 0.13
CA TRP A 105 0.40 -12.37 -0.43
C TRP A 105 1.56 -12.47 0.56
N ILE A 106 2.73 -12.80 0.05
CA ILE A 106 3.99 -12.77 0.77
C ILE A 106 4.75 -11.54 0.28
N ILE A 107 4.91 -10.57 1.19
CA ILE A 107 5.55 -9.28 0.91
C ILE A 107 6.84 -9.24 1.74
N PRO A 108 8.02 -9.20 1.08
CA PRO A 108 9.29 -9.05 1.78
C PRO A 108 9.39 -7.72 2.54
N GLU A 109 10.13 -7.69 3.65
CA GLU A 109 10.33 -6.46 4.44
C GLU A 109 11.19 -5.42 3.71
N GLU A 110 12.13 -5.90 2.89
CA GLU A 110 13.08 -5.10 2.13
C GLU A 110 12.79 -5.16 0.63
N PRO A 111 13.02 -4.06 -0.10
CA PRO A 111 13.03 -4.09 -1.56
C PRO A 111 14.16 -5.01 -2.07
N VAL A 112 13.98 -5.55 -3.28
CA VAL A 112 14.96 -6.43 -3.91
C VAL A 112 16.11 -5.63 -4.53
N ALA A 113 15.80 -4.46 -5.09
CA ALA A 113 16.79 -3.53 -5.63
C ALA A 113 16.49 -2.12 -5.15
N VAL A 114 17.55 -1.38 -4.84
CA VAL A 114 17.53 0.03 -4.46
C VAL A 114 18.67 0.72 -5.19
N THR A 115 18.36 1.80 -5.91
CA THR A 115 19.37 2.62 -6.60
C THR A 115 19.76 3.83 -5.75
N ARG A 116 20.84 4.53 -6.09
CA ARG A 116 21.30 5.74 -5.38
C ARG A 116 20.25 6.85 -5.42
N GLU A 117 19.49 6.91 -6.51
CA GLU A 117 18.39 7.83 -6.76
C GLU A 117 17.10 7.43 -6.02
N GLN A 118 17.17 6.46 -5.10
CA GLN A 118 16.04 5.93 -4.32
C GLN A 118 14.95 5.27 -5.18
N ASP A 119 15.26 4.84 -6.40
CA ASP A 119 14.39 3.97 -7.18
C ASP A 119 14.34 2.59 -6.51
N LEU A 120 13.12 2.05 -6.34
CA LEU A 120 12.88 0.81 -5.59
C LEU A 120 12.25 -0.24 -6.48
N VAL A 121 12.63 -1.49 -6.28
CA VAL A 121 11.93 -2.65 -6.86
C VAL A 121 11.50 -3.60 -5.75
N TRP A 122 10.20 -3.77 -5.62
CA TRP A 122 9.56 -4.74 -4.75
C TRP A 122 9.25 -6.01 -5.52
N ARG A 123 9.39 -7.14 -4.83
CA ARG A 123 9.01 -8.45 -5.34
C ARG A 123 8.05 -9.09 -4.37
N ILE A 124 6.79 -9.21 -4.78
CA ILE A 124 5.77 -9.87 -3.97
C ILE A 124 5.39 -11.20 -4.63
N VAL A 125 4.94 -12.16 -3.83
CA VAL A 125 4.49 -13.46 -4.30
C VAL A 125 3.05 -13.68 -3.85
N GLY A 126 2.19 -14.10 -4.76
CA GLY A 126 0.80 -14.44 -4.45
C GLY A 126 0.26 -15.46 -5.43
N ARG A 127 -1.06 -15.70 -5.39
CA ARG A 127 -1.73 -16.64 -6.30
C ARG A 127 -1.54 -16.31 -7.79
N PRO A 128 -1.42 -15.06 -8.23
CA PRO A 128 -1.08 -14.76 -9.62
C PRO A 128 0.34 -15.17 -10.05
N GLY A 129 1.23 -15.48 -9.10
CA GLY A 129 2.65 -15.73 -9.35
C GLY A 129 3.53 -14.69 -8.68
N VAL A 130 4.62 -14.32 -9.35
CA VAL A 130 5.54 -13.28 -8.87
C VAL A 130 5.17 -11.95 -9.50
N VAL A 131 5.01 -10.91 -8.68
CA VAL A 131 4.74 -9.56 -9.15
C VAL A 131 5.91 -8.66 -8.75
N LEU A 132 6.55 -8.07 -9.75
CA LEU A 132 7.61 -7.09 -9.62
C LEU A 132 7.01 -5.71 -9.74
N ILE A 133 7.19 -4.88 -8.72
CA ILE A 133 6.62 -3.54 -8.63
C ILE A 133 7.78 -2.57 -8.48
N SER A 134 7.88 -1.61 -9.38
CA SER A 134 8.91 -0.58 -9.30
C SER A 134 8.34 0.79 -8.97
N GLU A 135 9.16 1.62 -8.35
CA GLU A 135 8.86 3.00 -7.99
C GLU A 135 9.99 3.90 -8.52
N GLY A 136 9.62 4.89 -9.34
CA GLY A 136 10.54 5.84 -9.96
C GLY A 136 10.20 6.11 -11.44
N PRO A 137 10.92 7.03 -12.09
CA PRO A 137 10.71 7.39 -13.50
C PRO A 137 10.91 6.20 -14.43
N SER A 138 10.04 6.07 -15.45
CA SER A 138 9.97 4.87 -16.30
C SER A 138 11.31 4.48 -16.94
N SER A 139 12.09 5.47 -17.37
CA SER A 139 13.39 5.27 -18.02
C SER A 139 14.41 4.54 -17.13
N ARG A 140 14.39 4.79 -15.81
CA ARG A 140 15.34 4.19 -14.86
C ARG A 140 14.85 2.87 -14.29
N VAL A 141 13.54 2.75 -14.04
CA VAL A 141 12.99 1.54 -13.39
C VAL A 141 12.78 0.38 -14.35
N ARG A 142 12.55 0.66 -15.64
CA ARG A 142 12.35 -0.39 -16.66
C ARG A 142 13.55 -1.35 -16.79
N PRO A 143 14.82 -0.90 -16.87
CA PRO A 143 15.96 -1.83 -16.88
C PRO A 143 16.09 -2.62 -15.57
N LEU A 144 15.79 -2.00 -14.41
CA LEU A 144 15.82 -2.68 -13.12
C LEU A 144 14.78 -3.81 -13.03
N LEU A 145 13.54 -3.54 -13.47
CA LEU A 145 12.48 -4.55 -13.55
C LEU A 145 12.85 -5.69 -14.50
N ASN A 146 13.37 -5.37 -15.68
CA ASN A 146 13.76 -6.38 -16.67
C ASN A 146 14.90 -7.27 -16.16
N ALA A 147 15.88 -6.70 -15.46
CA ALA A 147 16.98 -7.45 -14.86
C ALA A 147 16.47 -8.42 -13.79
N GLU A 148 15.57 -7.97 -12.91
CA GLU A 148 14.98 -8.82 -11.88
C GLU A 148 14.03 -9.87 -12.48
N ALA A 149 13.23 -9.51 -13.49
CA ALA A 149 12.37 -10.44 -14.19
C ALA A 149 13.16 -11.60 -14.81
N LYS A 150 14.25 -11.30 -15.53
CA LYS A 150 15.14 -12.33 -16.09
C LYS A 150 15.72 -13.24 -15.02
N ARG A 151 16.10 -12.68 -13.87
CA ARG A 151 16.62 -13.45 -12.73
C ARG A 151 15.55 -14.39 -12.18
N VAL A 152 14.34 -13.91 -11.97
CA VAL A 152 13.20 -14.69 -11.47
C VAL A 152 12.82 -15.79 -12.47
N THR A 153 12.65 -15.47 -13.75
CA THR A 153 12.23 -16.43 -14.80
C THR A 153 13.24 -17.56 -14.99
N ARG A 154 14.54 -17.30 -14.83
CA ARG A 154 15.57 -18.35 -14.92
C ARG A 154 15.37 -19.48 -13.90
N ILE A 155 14.72 -19.16 -12.78
CA ILE A 155 14.60 -20.02 -11.60
C ILE A 155 13.20 -20.61 -11.50
N LEU A 156 12.19 -19.80 -11.81
CA LEU A 156 10.80 -20.17 -11.79
C LEU A 156 10.27 -20.25 -13.23
N GLN A 157 10.61 -21.33 -13.93
CA GLN A 157 10.22 -21.51 -15.33
C GLN A 157 8.70 -21.67 -15.53
N ASN A 158 7.98 -22.17 -14.51
CA ASN A 158 6.53 -22.44 -14.58
C ASN A 158 5.69 -21.42 -13.78
N VAL A 159 6.25 -20.28 -13.37
CA VAL A 159 5.51 -19.27 -12.59
C VAL A 159 5.43 -17.98 -13.38
N PRO A 160 4.22 -17.41 -13.59
CA PRO A 160 4.07 -16.11 -14.24
C PRO A 160 4.80 -15.00 -13.47
N VAL A 161 5.51 -14.16 -14.21
CA VAL A 161 6.18 -12.96 -13.69
C VAL A 161 5.49 -11.73 -14.27
N HIS A 162 4.80 -10.99 -13.42
CA HIS A 162 4.13 -9.74 -13.77
C HIS A 162 4.99 -8.54 -13.39
N GLN A 163 5.00 -7.50 -14.22
CA GLN A 163 5.74 -6.27 -13.97
C GLN A 163 4.77 -5.09 -13.90
N ILE A 164 4.88 -4.28 -12.86
CA ILE A 164 4.08 -3.07 -12.67
C ILE A 164 5.03 -1.92 -12.36
N GLN A 165 4.95 -0.84 -13.14
CA GLN A 165 5.66 0.40 -12.89
C GLN A 165 4.72 1.36 -12.18
N VAL A 166 5.13 1.90 -11.04
CA VAL A 166 4.37 2.88 -10.26
C VAL A 166 4.97 4.26 -10.48
N GLY A 167 4.11 5.21 -10.82
CA GLY A 167 4.47 6.60 -11.01
C GLY A 167 3.49 7.33 -11.92
N LYS A 168 3.91 8.49 -12.43
CA LYS A 168 3.07 9.45 -13.17
C LYS A 168 3.31 9.45 -14.69
N ASP A 169 4.33 8.73 -15.15
CA ASP A 169 4.68 8.71 -16.58
C ASP A 169 3.70 7.83 -17.38
N GLU A 170 3.71 7.98 -18.71
CA GLU A 170 2.91 7.14 -19.60
C GLU A 170 3.23 5.64 -19.42
N GLY A 171 2.18 4.81 -19.31
CA GLY A 171 2.31 3.37 -19.08
C GLY A 171 2.60 2.99 -17.62
N GLN A 172 2.76 3.95 -16.71
CA GLN A 172 2.84 3.70 -15.27
C GLN A 172 1.44 3.67 -14.64
N VAL A 173 1.34 2.94 -13.53
CA VAL A 173 0.13 2.84 -12.73
C VAL A 173 0.26 3.81 -11.56
N ALA A 174 -0.67 4.77 -11.46
CA ALA A 174 -0.75 5.65 -10.31
C ALA A 174 -0.85 4.84 -9.00
N LEU A 175 -0.22 5.32 -7.93
CA LEU A 175 -0.13 4.64 -6.64
C LEU A 175 -1.50 4.23 -6.10
N ALA A 176 -2.50 5.10 -6.25
CA ALA A 176 -3.88 4.83 -5.83
C ALA A 176 -4.57 3.68 -6.58
N LYS A 177 -4.07 3.33 -7.78
CA LYS A 177 -4.59 2.23 -8.61
C LYS A 177 -3.75 0.96 -8.52
N LEU A 178 -2.61 0.99 -7.82
CA LEU A 178 -1.69 -0.16 -7.70
C LEU A 178 -2.40 -1.40 -7.15
N GLN A 179 -3.17 -1.25 -6.07
CA GLN A 179 -3.90 -2.37 -5.47
C GLN A 179 -4.92 -2.97 -6.46
N ALA A 180 -5.63 -2.13 -7.20
CA ALA A 180 -6.59 -2.60 -8.21
C ALA A 180 -5.88 -3.32 -9.37
N ALA A 181 -4.72 -2.82 -9.81
CA ALA A 181 -3.92 -3.45 -10.85
C ALA A 181 -3.41 -4.84 -10.42
N ILE A 182 -2.94 -4.97 -9.18
CA ILE A 182 -2.50 -6.26 -8.60
C ILE A 182 -3.67 -7.24 -8.51
N ASN A 183 -4.84 -6.78 -8.03
CA ASN A 183 -6.02 -7.64 -7.88
C ASN A 183 -6.61 -8.10 -9.21
N LYS A 184 -6.31 -7.42 -10.33
CA LYS A 184 -6.76 -7.79 -11.68
C LYS A 184 -5.94 -8.94 -12.29
N LEU A 185 -4.78 -9.26 -11.71
CA LEU A 185 -3.93 -10.34 -12.19
C LEU A 185 -4.64 -11.69 -12.02
N LYS A 186 -4.57 -12.55 -13.05
CA LYS A 186 -5.19 -13.87 -13.03
C LYS A 186 -4.42 -14.80 -12.11
N ASN A 187 -5.14 -15.57 -11.30
CA ASN A 187 -4.53 -16.60 -10.46
C ASN A 187 -3.95 -17.71 -11.32
N ALA A 188 -2.70 -18.08 -11.08
CA ALA A 188 -2.00 -19.16 -11.76
C ALA A 188 -1.50 -20.24 -10.79
N LEU A 189 -1.30 -19.88 -9.51
CA LEU A 189 -0.84 -20.74 -8.44
C LEU A 189 -1.96 -21.03 -7.43
N THR A 190 -1.87 -22.20 -6.82
CA THR A 190 -2.65 -22.60 -5.64
C THR A 190 -2.11 -21.93 -4.38
N SER A 191 -2.90 -21.90 -3.31
CA SER A 191 -2.47 -21.29 -2.04
C SER A 191 -1.30 -22.04 -1.38
N GLU A 192 -1.12 -23.32 -1.69
CA GLU A 192 -0.06 -24.18 -1.14
C GLU A 192 1.27 -24.02 -1.88
N GLU A 193 1.23 -23.64 -3.16
CA GLU A 193 2.41 -23.39 -3.98
C GLU A 193 3.06 -22.03 -3.66
N VAL A 194 2.27 -21.04 -3.21
CA VAL A 194 2.76 -19.68 -2.93
C VAL A 194 3.94 -19.66 -1.93
N PRO A 195 3.87 -20.34 -0.76
CA PRO A 195 5.01 -20.43 0.15
C PRO A 195 6.22 -21.13 -0.48
N GLN A 196 6.03 -22.17 -1.29
CA GLN A 196 7.13 -22.89 -1.94
C GLN A 196 7.87 -22.00 -2.94
N VAL A 197 7.12 -21.23 -3.73
CA VAL A 197 7.68 -20.23 -4.66
C VAL A 197 8.47 -19.16 -3.90
N SER A 198 7.91 -18.65 -2.80
CA SER A 198 8.62 -17.68 -1.95
C SER A 198 9.91 -18.25 -1.37
N SER A 199 9.91 -19.49 -0.87
CA SER A 199 11.11 -20.14 -0.32
C SER A 199 12.20 -20.34 -1.37
N ARG A 200 11.86 -20.75 -2.60
CA ARG A 200 12.81 -20.85 -3.72
C ARG A 200 13.44 -19.50 -4.05
N LEU A 201 12.66 -18.42 -4.02
CA LEU A 201 13.15 -17.05 -4.23
C LEU A 201 14.01 -16.53 -3.08
N ALA A 202 13.72 -16.93 -1.84
CA ALA A 202 14.49 -16.55 -0.66
C ALA A 202 15.89 -17.19 -0.66
N ALA A 203 16.00 -18.45 -1.10
CA ALA A 203 17.27 -19.16 -1.24
C ALA A 203 18.28 -18.42 -2.14
N LEU A 204 17.82 -17.56 -3.06
CA LEU A 204 18.69 -16.72 -3.89
C LEU A 204 19.35 -15.57 -3.14
N LYS A 205 18.64 -14.95 -2.18
CA LYS A 205 19.24 -13.89 -1.35
C LYS A 205 20.36 -14.46 -0.49
N ALA A 206 20.22 -15.71 -0.02
CA ALA A 206 21.24 -16.38 0.80
C ALA A 206 22.56 -16.65 0.05
N ASN A 207 22.52 -16.80 -1.28
CA ASN A 207 23.72 -17.04 -2.10
C ASN A 207 24.51 -15.76 -2.45
N ASN A 208 24.05 -14.57 -2.05
CA ASN A 208 24.88 -13.37 -2.02
C ASN A 208 25.38 -13.20 -0.58
N PRO A 209 26.56 -13.75 -0.21
CA PRO A 209 27.11 -13.57 1.12
C PRO A 209 27.18 -12.07 1.44
N PRO A 210 26.80 -11.64 2.66
CA PRO A 210 26.88 -10.24 3.04
C PRO A 210 28.31 -9.78 2.82
N ILE A 211 28.50 -8.75 1.99
CA ILE A 211 29.81 -8.13 1.76
C ILE A 211 30.36 -7.82 3.17
N PRO A 212 31.48 -8.44 3.59
CA PRO A 212 32.04 -8.20 4.90
C PRO A 212 32.24 -6.70 5.03
N LYS A 213 31.60 -6.07 6.03
CA LYS A 213 31.83 -4.66 6.30
C LYS A 213 33.32 -4.54 6.57
N GLY A 214 34.04 -3.87 5.65
CA GLY A 214 35.47 -3.67 5.76
C GLY A 214 35.77 -3.17 7.17
N ILE A 215 36.61 -3.92 7.88
CA ILE A 215 37.16 -3.49 9.16
C ILE A 215 37.93 -2.21 8.85
N ASP A 216 37.49 -1.07 9.39
CA ASP A 216 38.20 0.20 9.25
C ASP A 216 39.63 0.00 9.81
N PRO A 217 40.68 0.01 8.97
CA PRO A 217 42.04 -0.28 9.41
C PRO A 217 42.55 0.77 10.41
N GLN A 218 41.95 1.97 10.42
CA GLN A 218 42.28 3.03 11.39
C GLN A 218 41.61 2.82 12.75
N ARG A 219 40.67 1.86 12.87
CA ARG A 219 39.98 1.49 14.12
C ARG A 219 40.29 0.09 14.63
N ALA A 220 41.24 -0.62 14.01
CA ALA A 220 41.73 -1.91 14.51
C ALA A 220 42.46 -1.72 15.85
N ARG A 221 41.72 -1.74 16.96
CA ARG A 221 42.29 -1.69 18.31
C ARG A 221 42.88 -3.06 18.65
N PRO A 222 44.20 -3.19 18.90
CA PRO A 222 44.78 -4.43 19.37
C PRO A 222 44.12 -4.80 20.70
N ASN A 223 43.51 -5.98 20.79
CA ASN A 223 42.95 -6.47 22.03
C ASN A 223 44.10 -6.82 22.97
N ARG A 224 44.45 -5.88 23.88
CA ARG A 224 45.57 -6.02 24.83
C ARG A 224 45.46 -7.26 25.73
N ARG A 225 44.28 -7.86 25.84
CA ARG A 225 44.02 -9.09 26.61
C ARG A 225 44.45 -10.36 25.87
N ALA A 226 44.57 -10.33 24.55
CA ALA A 226 45.05 -11.46 23.74
C ALA A 226 46.58 -11.50 23.58
N LEU A 227 47.27 -10.40 23.94
CA LEU A 227 48.73 -10.29 23.92
C LEU A 227 49.41 -10.78 25.20
N ARG A 228 48.62 -11.10 26.24
CA ARG A 228 49.14 -11.69 27.48
C ARG A 228 48.90 -13.20 27.39
N GLY A 229 49.94 -13.91 26.98
CA GLY A 229 49.97 -15.37 26.97
C GLY A 229 49.57 -15.94 28.34
N LYS A 230 49.00 -17.15 28.29
CA LYS A 230 48.68 -17.96 29.47
C LYS A 230 49.90 -18.20 30.34
#